data_AF-A0A7W7HWM6-F1
#
_entry.id   AF-A0A7W7HWM6-F1
#
_cell.length_a   1.000
_cell.length_b   1.000
_cell.length_c   1.000
_cell.angle_alpha   90.00
_cell.angle_beta   90.00
_cell.angle_gamma   90.00
#
_symmetry.space_group_name_H-M   'P 1'
#
loop_
_entity.id
_entity.type
_entity.pdbx_description
1 polymer ?
#
loop_
_entity_poly.entity_id
_entity_poly.type
_entity_poly.pdbx_seq_one_letter_code
_entity_poly.pdbx_strand_id
1 'polypeptide(L)'
;MTEVVFLTEYRREPTRLLMLLRRSAADDRDAFTRLYHALSPDVYATVHAALGDDRVNEVTAATFLEAWHSADLHTAPGTDVAGWIIGIAARRAEEQDEPAEQWDGPGAGASHPSHASCSPREMLAGLLKRRTMRRSPFRRG
;
A
#
# COMPACT_ATOMS: atom_id res chain seq x y z
N MET A 1 1.12 -28.89 -11.04
CA MET A 1 -0.31 -28.78 -10.66
C MET A 1 -0.36 -27.86 -9.47
N THR A 2 -0.60 -26.57 -9.73
CA THR A 2 -0.46 -25.51 -8.73
C THR A 2 -1.78 -25.33 -8.00
N GLU A 3 -1.72 -25.33 -6.67
CA GLU A 3 -2.82 -25.04 -5.73
C GLU A 3 -3.44 -23.66 -5.99
N VAL A 4 -4.32 -23.52 -7.00
CA VAL A 4 -5.06 -22.25 -7.22
C VAL A 4 -6.29 -22.15 -6.29
N VAL A 5 -6.63 -23.22 -5.56
CA VAL A 5 -7.84 -23.29 -4.73
C VAL A 5 -7.70 -22.54 -3.40
N PHE A 6 -6.47 -22.24 -2.93
CA PHE A 6 -6.26 -21.69 -1.59
C PHE A 6 -6.43 -20.18 -1.47
N LEU A 7 -6.50 -19.41 -2.56
CA LEU A 7 -6.48 -17.93 -2.49
C LEU A 7 -7.87 -17.29 -2.33
N THR A 8 -8.94 -17.90 -2.85
CA THR A 8 -10.31 -17.36 -2.73
C THR A 8 -10.91 -17.53 -1.33
N GLU A 9 -10.48 -18.56 -0.58
CA GLU A 9 -10.97 -18.80 0.78
C GLU A 9 -10.46 -17.76 1.80
N TYR A 10 -9.26 -17.20 1.63
CA TYR A 10 -8.74 -16.19 2.57
C TYR A 10 -9.60 -14.93 2.61
N ARG A 11 -10.18 -14.52 1.48
CA ARG A 11 -11.16 -13.41 1.43
C ARG A 11 -12.42 -13.73 2.24
N ARG A 12 -12.83 -15.00 2.27
CA ARG A 12 -14.01 -15.46 3.02
C ARG A 12 -13.75 -15.60 4.52
N GLU A 13 -12.49 -15.60 4.94
CA GLU A 13 -12.07 -15.67 6.34
C GLU A 13 -11.56 -14.29 6.85
N PRO A 14 -12.45 -13.30 7.10
CA PRO A 14 -12.04 -11.95 7.50
C PRO A 14 -11.21 -11.93 8.79
N THR A 15 -11.52 -12.84 9.73
CA THR A 15 -10.76 -13.00 10.97
C THR A 15 -9.32 -13.45 10.72
N ARG A 16 -9.10 -14.29 9.72
CA ARG A 16 -7.76 -14.79 9.35
C ARG A 16 -6.92 -13.68 8.74
N LEU A 17 -7.49 -12.88 7.85
CA LEU A 17 -6.82 -11.69 7.29
C LEU A 17 -6.45 -10.69 8.39
N LEU A 18 -7.36 -10.45 9.34
CA LEU A 18 -7.08 -9.59 10.50
C LEU A 18 -5.96 -10.14 11.39
N MET A 19 -5.90 -11.46 11.61
CA MET A 19 -4.81 -12.09 12.36
C MET A 19 -3.46 -11.95 11.66
N LEU A 20 -3.42 -12.15 10.33
CA LEU A 20 -2.21 -11.93 9.54
C LEU A 20 -1.77 -10.47 9.60
N LEU A 21 -2.70 -9.52 9.43
CA LEU A 21 -2.41 -8.08 9.51
C LEU A 21 -1.84 -7.68 10.88
N ARG A 22 -2.41 -8.20 11.98
CA ARG A 22 -1.89 -7.96 13.35
C ARG A 22 -0.47 -8.46 13.53
N ARG A 23 -0.15 -9.63 13.00
CA ARG A 23 1.21 -10.16 13.04
C ARG A 23 2.15 -9.34 12.17
N SER A 24 1.71 -8.92 10.98
CA SER A 24 2.48 -8.01 10.12
C SER A 24 2.77 -6.65 10.79
N ALA A 25 1.82 -6.10 11.54
CA ALA A 25 2.03 -4.89 12.35
C ALA A 25 3.14 -5.09 13.41
N ALA A 26 3.26 -6.30 13.94
CA ALA A 26 4.34 -6.71 14.84
C ALA A 26 5.67 -7.08 14.12
N ASP A 27 5.83 -6.70 12.85
CA ASP A 27 7.01 -6.94 12.01
C ASP A 27 7.22 -8.40 11.56
N ASP A 28 6.18 -9.24 11.64
CA ASP A 28 6.20 -10.63 11.17
C ASP A 28 6.11 -10.71 9.63
N ARG A 29 7.26 -10.97 9.00
CA ARG A 29 7.41 -11.08 7.54
C ARG A 29 6.66 -12.27 6.95
N ASP A 30 6.57 -13.39 7.66
CA ASP A 30 5.86 -14.58 7.16
C ASP A 30 4.35 -14.33 7.14
N ALA A 31 3.84 -13.66 8.17
CA ALA A 31 2.44 -13.26 8.21
C ALA A 31 2.09 -12.29 7.07
N PHE A 32 2.95 -11.32 6.80
CA PHE A 32 2.76 -10.41 5.67
C PHE A 32 2.83 -11.13 4.33
N THR A 33 3.78 -12.06 4.16
CA THR A 33 3.90 -12.84 2.92
C THR A 33 2.62 -13.63 2.63
N ARG A 34 2.01 -14.22 3.67
CA ARG A 34 0.72 -14.91 3.54
C ARG A 34 -0.42 -13.94 3.19
N LEU A 35 -0.44 -12.75 3.79
CA LEU A 35 -1.41 -11.70 3.47
C LEU A 35 -1.27 -11.23 2.01
N TYR A 36 -0.03 -11.02 1.56
CA TYR A 36 0.29 -10.66 0.18
C TYR A 36 -0.22 -11.73 -0.78
N HIS A 37 0.15 -12.99 -0.59
CA HIS A 37 -0.31 -14.06 -1.47
C HIS A 37 -1.83 -14.19 -1.51
N ALA A 38 -2.51 -13.99 -0.38
CA ALA A 38 -3.97 -14.05 -0.29
C ALA A 38 -4.66 -12.95 -1.12
N LEU A 39 -4.13 -11.73 -1.12
CA LEU A 39 -4.82 -10.56 -1.70
C LEU A 39 -4.19 -10.05 -3.01
N SER A 40 -2.98 -10.50 -3.36
CA SER A 40 -2.28 -9.99 -4.55
C SER A 40 -3.04 -10.20 -5.85
N PRO A 41 -3.78 -11.30 -6.10
CA PRO A 41 -4.55 -11.45 -7.33
C PRO A 41 -5.67 -10.41 -7.45
N ASP A 42 -6.38 -10.12 -6.34
CA ASP A 42 -7.49 -9.15 -6.33
C ASP A 42 -6.98 -7.70 -6.47
N VAL A 43 -5.88 -7.37 -5.78
CA VAL A 43 -5.23 -6.06 -5.90
C VAL A 43 -4.70 -5.87 -7.33
N TYR A 44 -4.02 -6.87 -7.88
CA TYR A 44 -3.50 -6.83 -9.23
C TYR A 44 -4.63 -6.63 -10.24
N ALA A 45 -5.72 -7.41 -10.15
CA ALA A 45 -6.87 -7.28 -11.05
C ALA A 45 -7.51 -5.89 -10.97
N THR A 46 -7.63 -5.33 -9.76
CA THR A 46 -8.17 -3.99 -9.51
C THR A 46 -7.32 -2.92 -10.18
N VAL A 47 -6.00 -2.96 -9.97
CA VAL A 47 -5.06 -1.99 -10.54
C VAL A 47 -4.96 -2.16 -12.06
N HIS A 48 -4.89 -3.39 -12.56
CA HIS A 48 -4.83 -3.69 -13.98
C HIS A 48 -6.06 -3.15 -14.72
N ALA A 49 -7.25 -3.27 -14.13
CA ALA A 49 -8.48 -2.75 -14.73
C ALA A 49 -8.46 -1.22 -14.91
N ALA A 50 -7.71 -0.50 -14.08
CA ALA A 50 -7.58 0.96 -14.16
C ALA A 50 -6.42 1.40 -15.06
N LEU A 51 -5.24 0.78 -14.94
CA LEU A 51 -3.99 1.29 -15.56
C LEU A 51 -3.46 0.47 -16.74
N GLY A 52 -3.99 -0.73 -16.98
CA GLY A 52 -3.40 -1.68 -17.92
C GLY A 52 -2.04 -2.24 -17.46
N ASP A 53 -1.27 -2.79 -18.40
CA ASP A 53 -0.08 -3.61 -18.11
C ASP A 53 1.15 -2.83 -17.64
N ASP A 54 1.30 -1.55 -18.03
CA ASP A 54 2.58 -0.84 -17.89
C ASP A 54 2.97 -0.58 -16.42
N ARG A 55 2.00 -0.30 -15.55
CA ARG A 55 2.26 0.12 -14.15
C ARG A 55 1.64 -0.78 -13.09
N VAL A 56 0.92 -1.84 -13.48
CA VAL A 56 0.18 -2.70 -12.54
C VAL A 56 1.05 -3.32 -11.45
N ASN A 57 2.24 -3.81 -11.81
CA ASN A 57 3.14 -4.48 -10.87
C ASN A 57 3.68 -3.50 -9.82
N GLU A 58 4.09 -2.30 -10.25
CA GLU A 58 4.62 -1.26 -9.38
C GLU A 58 3.56 -0.76 -8.39
N VAL A 59 2.37 -0.46 -8.90
CA VAL A 59 1.26 0.04 -8.06
C VAL A 59 0.75 -1.03 -7.11
N THR A 60 0.72 -2.30 -7.53
CA THR A 60 0.40 -3.44 -6.64
C THR A 60 1.43 -3.53 -5.50
N ALA A 61 2.72 -3.49 -5.81
CA ALA A 61 3.77 -3.54 -4.78
C ALA A 61 3.68 -2.34 -3.82
N ALA A 62 3.47 -1.12 -4.35
CA ALA A 62 3.31 0.09 -3.56
C ALA A 62 2.08 0.05 -2.65
N THR A 63 0.98 -0.57 -3.10
CA THR A 63 -0.22 -0.80 -2.29
C THR A 63 0.09 -1.65 -1.06
N PHE A 64 0.76 -2.79 -1.24
CA PHE A 64 1.10 -3.67 -0.13
C PHE A 64 2.12 -3.07 0.83
N LEU A 65 3.07 -2.27 0.34
CA LEU A 65 4.00 -1.53 1.20
C LEU A 65 3.29 -0.47 2.06
N GLU A 66 2.32 0.25 1.49
CA GLU A 66 1.50 1.17 2.27
C GLU A 66 0.67 0.44 3.33
N ALA A 67 0.05 -0.67 2.94
CA ALA A 67 -0.71 -1.52 3.87
C ALA A 67 0.17 -2.03 5.02
N TRP A 68 1.39 -2.49 4.75
CA TRP A 68 2.36 -2.84 5.81
C TRP A 68 2.58 -1.65 6.74
N HIS A 69 2.88 -0.48 6.19
CA HIS A 69 3.27 0.68 6.97
C HIS A 69 2.16 1.23 7.86
N SER A 70 0.92 1.08 7.41
CA SER A 70 -0.28 1.55 8.11
C SER A 70 -1.00 0.43 8.88
N ALA A 71 -0.44 -0.79 8.91
CA ALA A 71 -1.07 -1.98 9.49
C ALA A 71 -1.46 -1.77 10.96
N ASP A 72 -0.58 -1.15 11.76
CA ASP A 72 -0.81 -0.87 13.18
C ASP A 72 -2.13 -0.13 13.45
N LEU A 73 -2.53 0.76 12.53
CA LEU A 73 -3.74 1.58 12.63
C LEU A 73 -5.03 0.80 12.30
N HIS A 74 -4.91 -0.37 11.66
CA HIS A 74 -6.03 -1.13 11.09
C HIS A 74 -6.15 -2.52 11.74
N THR A 75 -5.71 -2.66 13.00
CA THR A 75 -5.72 -3.92 13.75
C THR A 75 -6.98 -4.13 14.61
N ALA A 76 -7.95 -3.23 14.54
CA ALA A 76 -9.16 -3.29 15.36
C ALA A 76 -10.01 -4.54 15.04
N PRO A 77 -10.69 -5.13 16.03
CA PRO A 77 -11.68 -6.18 15.76
C PRO A 77 -12.74 -5.70 14.77
N GLY A 78 -13.11 -6.54 13.79
CA GLY A 78 -14.12 -6.20 12.79
C GLY A 78 -13.62 -5.37 11.60
N THR A 79 -12.33 -5.03 11.53
CA THR A 79 -11.75 -4.39 10.34
C THR A 79 -11.86 -5.31 9.12
N ASP A 80 -12.45 -4.79 8.04
CA ASP A 80 -12.40 -5.41 6.72
C ASP A 80 -11.04 -5.13 6.06
N VAL A 81 -10.09 -6.04 6.30
CA VAL A 81 -8.71 -5.92 5.79
C VAL A 81 -8.67 -5.96 4.26
N ALA A 82 -9.49 -6.80 3.64
CA ALA A 82 -9.52 -6.92 2.18
C ALA A 82 -10.08 -5.64 1.55
N GLY A 83 -11.23 -5.17 2.01
CA GLY A 83 -11.83 -3.93 1.54
C GLY A 83 -10.91 -2.72 1.73
N TRP A 84 -10.23 -2.64 2.89
CA TRP A 84 -9.26 -1.58 3.15
C TRP A 84 -8.08 -1.59 2.17
N ILE A 85 -7.45 -2.76 1.92
CA ILE A 85 -6.32 -2.87 0.99
C ILE A 85 -6.75 -2.59 -0.45
N ILE A 86 -7.94 -3.05 -0.86
CA ILE A 86 -8.52 -2.72 -2.17
C ILE A 86 -8.81 -1.22 -2.30
N GLY A 87 -9.25 -0.56 -1.23
CA GLY A 87 -9.42 0.89 -1.20
C GLY A 87 -8.10 1.65 -1.39
N ILE A 88 -7.00 1.17 -0.79
CA ILE A 88 -5.66 1.70 -1.08
C ILE A 88 -5.33 1.52 -2.56
N ALA A 89 -5.54 0.33 -3.11
CA ALA A 89 -5.23 0.00 -4.51
C ALA A 89 -5.97 0.93 -5.50
N ALA A 90 -7.27 1.11 -5.30
CA ALA A 90 -8.11 1.97 -6.12
C ALA A 90 -7.63 3.43 -6.07
N ARG A 91 -7.43 3.99 -4.87
CA ARG A 91 -6.90 5.35 -4.71
C ARG A 91 -5.55 5.53 -5.40
N ARG A 92 -4.64 4.57 -5.29
CA ARG A 92 -3.33 4.65 -5.98
C ARG A 92 -3.49 4.59 -7.49
N ALA A 93 -4.41 3.78 -7.99
CA ALA A 93 -4.67 3.70 -9.42
C ALA A 93 -5.20 5.04 -9.96
N GLU A 94 -6.16 5.66 -9.26
CA GLU A 94 -6.66 7.00 -9.57
C GLU A 94 -5.52 8.04 -9.56
N GLU A 95 -4.64 8.04 -8.55
CA GLU A 95 -3.47 8.91 -8.49
C GLU A 95 -2.49 8.76 -9.66
N GLN A 96 -2.50 7.61 -10.34
CA GLN A 96 -1.66 7.38 -11.53
C GLN A 96 -2.39 7.74 -12.84
N ASP A 97 -3.72 7.66 -12.86
CA ASP A 97 -4.56 7.98 -14.01
C ASP A 97 -4.76 9.50 -14.14
N GLU A 98 -4.78 10.23 -13.02
CA GLU A 98 -4.82 11.69 -13.00
C GLU A 98 -3.61 12.24 -13.79
N PRO A 99 -3.83 12.88 -14.95
CA PRO A 99 -2.75 13.46 -15.72
C PRO A 99 -2.06 14.53 -14.89
N ALA A 100 -0.74 14.62 -14.96
CA ALA A 100 0.09 15.52 -14.15
C ALA A 100 -0.17 17.04 -14.36
N GLU A 101 -1.22 17.42 -15.10
CA GLU A 101 -1.44 18.77 -15.60
C GLU A 101 -2.93 19.15 -15.53
N GLN A 102 -3.32 20.07 -14.63
CA GLN A 102 -4.26 21.16 -14.98
C GLN A 102 -4.38 22.20 -13.84
N TRP A 103 -3.35 23.03 -13.65
CA TRP A 103 -3.55 24.41 -13.18
C TRP A 103 -3.32 25.32 -14.38
N ASP A 104 -4.41 25.80 -15.00
CA ASP A 104 -4.39 26.79 -16.08
C ASP A 104 -4.96 28.11 -15.53
N GLY A 105 -4.10 28.88 -14.87
CA GLY A 105 -4.41 30.21 -14.34
C GLY A 105 -3.61 31.28 -15.07
N PRO A 106 -4.14 32.49 -15.31
CA PRO A 106 -3.47 33.46 -16.17
C PRO A 106 -2.24 34.06 -15.49
N GLY A 107 -1.07 33.72 -16.02
CA GLY A 107 0.13 34.55 -16.08
C GLY A 107 0.72 35.06 -14.77
N ALA A 108 1.66 34.30 -14.19
CA ALA A 108 2.76 34.90 -13.44
C ALA A 108 4.00 34.02 -13.63
N GLY A 109 5.03 34.60 -14.24
CA GLY A 109 6.35 34.01 -14.34
C GLY A 109 6.90 33.71 -12.96
N ALA A 110 6.82 32.46 -12.56
CA ALA A 110 7.67 31.88 -11.55
C ALA A 110 8.20 30.59 -12.17
N SER A 111 9.52 30.46 -12.22
CA SER A 111 10.17 29.18 -12.46
C SER A 111 9.55 28.18 -11.48
N HIS A 112 8.61 27.36 -11.94
CA HIS A 112 8.22 26.18 -11.20
C HIS A 112 9.50 25.38 -11.02
N PRO A 113 9.97 25.12 -9.78
CA PRO A 113 10.99 24.11 -9.61
C PRO A 113 10.41 22.88 -10.27
N SER A 114 11.13 22.39 -11.29
CA SER A 114 10.89 21.12 -11.98
C SER A 114 10.24 20.17 -10.99
N HIS A 115 9.10 19.59 -11.35
CA HIS A 115 8.51 18.45 -10.64
C HIS A 115 9.59 17.37 -10.61
N ALA A 116 10.51 17.49 -9.66
CA ALA A 116 11.35 16.43 -9.22
C ALA A 116 10.32 15.37 -8.90
N SER A 117 10.30 14.34 -9.75
CA SER A 117 9.59 13.10 -9.49
C SER A 117 9.86 12.79 -8.04
N CYS A 118 8.90 13.08 -7.17
CA CYS A 118 9.00 12.70 -5.78
C CYS A 118 8.72 11.21 -5.85
N SER A 119 9.79 10.47 -6.17
CA SER A 119 9.70 9.04 -6.34
C SER A 119 9.11 8.52 -5.04
N PRO A 120 8.11 7.63 -5.07
CA PRO A 120 7.55 7.04 -3.87
C PRO A 120 8.63 6.53 -2.90
N ARG A 121 9.79 6.11 -3.42
CA ARG A 121 11.00 5.74 -2.67
C ARG A 121 11.56 6.86 -1.77
N GLU A 122 11.51 8.13 -2.18
CA GLU A 122 12.01 9.27 -1.40
C GLU A 122 11.01 9.72 -0.32
N MET A 123 9.72 9.72 -0.62
CA MET A 123 8.67 9.92 0.38
C MET A 123 8.70 8.78 1.42
N LEU A 124 8.92 7.55 0.96
CA LEU A 124 9.13 6.36 1.79
C LEU A 124 10.37 6.51 2.67
N ALA A 125 11.51 6.97 2.14
CA ALA A 125 12.71 7.24 2.94
C ALA A 125 12.44 8.29 4.03
N GLY A 126 11.66 9.34 3.73
CA GLY A 126 11.24 10.35 4.69
C GLY A 126 10.30 9.83 5.78
N LEU A 127 9.39 8.91 5.46
CA LEU A 127 8.46 8.29 6.41
C LEU A 127 9.14 7.19 7.26
N LEU A 128 10.06 6.42 6.67
CA LEU A 128 10.89 5.45 7.39
C LEU A 128 11.78 6.14 8.44
N LYS A 129 12.34 7.33 8.11
CA LYS A 129 13.08 8.16 9.07
C LYS A 129 12.23 8.65 10.24
N ARG A 130 10.92 8.80 10.05
CA ARG A 130 9.96 9.13 11.12
C ARG A 130 9.57 7.91 11.95
N ARG A 131 9.47 6.71 11.35
CA ARG A 131 9.22 5.44 12.06
C ARG A 131 10.42 5.02 12.93
N THR A 132 11.65 5.25 12.50
CA THR A 132 12.86 5.02 13.32
C THR A 132 12.96 6.01 14.49
N MET A 133 12.52 7.26 14.34
CA MET A 133 12.44 8.22 15.45
C MET A 133 11.41 7.83 16.51
N ARG A 134 10.26 7.24 16.13
CA ARG A 134 9.27 6.70 17.09
C ARG A 134 9.74 5.43 17.82
N ARG A 135 10.78 4.75 17.31
CA ARG A 135 11.42 3.58 17.94
C ARG A 135 12.77 3.91 18.58
N SER A 136 13.08 5.18 18.85
CA SER A 136 14.25 5.53 19.67
C SER A 136 13.96 5.16 21.13
N PRO A 137 14.59 4.12 21.70
CA PRO A 137 14.44 3.86 23.12
C PRO A 137 15.26 4.96 23.81
N PHE A 138 14.63 5.76 24.66
CA PHE A 138 15.40 6.39 25.71
C PHE A 138 16.05 5.24 26.50
N ARG A 139 17.35 5.05 26.25
CA ARG A 139 18.25 4.24 27.07
C ARG A 139 18.26 4.90 28.46
N ARG A 140 17.46 4.36 29.37
CA ARG A 140 17.61 4.53 30.82
C ARG A 140 17.76 3.13 31.42
N GLY A 141 18.83 2.96 32.19
CA GLY A 141 19.26 1.71 32.80
C GLY A 141 20.71 1.48 32.45
#